data_AF-A0A7S2NZF3-F1
#
_entry.id   AF-A0A7S2NZF3-F1
#
_cell.length_a   1.000
_cell.length_b   1.000
_cell.length_c   1.000
_cell.angle_alpha   90.00
_cell.angle_beta   90.00
_cell.angle_gamma   90.00
#
_symmetry.space_group_name_H-M   'P 1'
#
loop_
_entity.id
_entity.type
_entity.pdbx_description
1 polymer ?
#
loop_
_entity_poly.entity_id
_entity_poly.type
_entity_poly.pdbx_seq_one_letter_code
_entity_poly.pdbx_strand_id
1 'polypeptide(L)'
;PRVSVAALGHVRQILTPATVALDIDVGSAVSVVSEAMLMLRRLQLPQAAVDELERALGDRAGGAGVGNAGDAVSATPCSDVLQPLKDDEACHVLAISSSHIPPTTPMTGVFLRFRSPLMFAFPSTEAPVRFLFVLVGPDQAELSTLADSVAALAIDE
;
A
#
# COMPACT_ATOMS: atom_id res chain seq x y z
N PRO A 1 3.97 -1.55 -18.42
CA PRO A 1 4.43 -2.27 -17.20
C PRO A 1 4.92 -3.69 -17.53
N ARG A 2 6.11 -4.09 -17.05
CA ARG A 2 6.61 -5.47 -17.20
C ARG A 2 6.31 -6.25 -15.93
N VAL A 3 5.44 -7.25 -16.02
CA VAL A 3 5.08 -8.11 -14.90
C VAL A 3 6.09 -9.26 -14.82
N SER A 4 6.73 -9.44 -13.66
CA SER A 4 7.62 -10.59 -13.42
C SER A 4 6.80 -11.79 -12.93
N VAL A 5 7.00 -12.97 -13.54
CA VAL A 5 6.36 -14.22 -13.12
C VAL A 5 6.70 -14.57 -11.66
N ALA A 6 7.92 -14.23 -11.21
CA ALA A 6 8.33 -14.41 -9.82
C ALA A 6 7.54 -13.48 -8.88
N ALA A 7 7.30 -12.23 -9.29
CA ALA A 7 6.50 -11.28 -8.52
C ALA A 7 5.03 -11.74 -8.42
N LEU A 8 4.45 -12.31 -9.48
CA LEU A 8 3.11 -12.92 -9.44
C LEU A 8 3.02 -14.08 -8.44
N GLY A 9 4.07 -14.89 -8.35
CA GLY A 9 4.20 -15.93 -7.32
C GLY A 9 4.12 -15.35 -5.90
N HIS A 10 4.81 -14.24 -5.65
CA HIS A 10 4.78 -13.55 -4.35
C HIS A 10 3.43 -12.89 -4.08
N VAL A 11 2.79 -12.23 -5.07
CA VAL A 11 1.44 -11.66 -4.90
C VAL A 11 0.44 -12.73 -4.47
N ARG A 12 0.49 -13.91 -5.09
CA ARG A 12 -0.37 -15.04 -4.72
C ARG A 12 -0.11 -15.54 -3.30
N GLN A 13 1.13 -15.50 -2.83
CA GLN A 13 1.49 -15.89 -1.46
C GLN A 13 1.03 -14.86 -0.43
N ILE A 14 0.98 -13.58 -0.80
CA ILE A 14 0.53 -12.49 0.07
C ILE A 14 -0.99 -12.45 0.17
N LEU A 15 -1.72 -12.71 -0.92
CA LEU A 15 -3.19 -12.67 -0.96
C LEU A 15 -3.81 -13.95 -0.39
N THR A 16 -3.80 -14.03 0.94
CA THR A 16 -4.48 -15.07 1.71
C THR A 16 -5.77 -14.51 2.32
N PRO A 17 -6.74 -15.35 2.72
CA PRO A 17 -7.94 -14.87 3.40
C PRO A 17 -7.66 -14.06 4.69
N ALA A 18 -6.52 -14.28 5.34
CA ALA A 18 -6.14 -13.56 6.57
C ALA A 18 -5.63 -12.14 6.30
N THR A 19 -5.23 -11.85 5.06
CA THR A 19 -4.63 -10.59 4.62
C THR A 19 -5.53 -9.79 3.69
N VAL A 20 -6.77 -10.25 3.49
CA VAL A 20 -7.76 -9.60 2.63
C VAL A 20 -8.97 -9.16 3.46
N ALA A 21 -9.33 -7.88 3.36
CA ALA A 21 -10.61 -7.37 3.86
C ALA A 21 -11.38 -6.71 2.74
N LEU A 22 -12.65 -7.10 2.59
CA LEU A 22 -13.53 -6.67 1.51
C LEU A 22 -14.73 -5.92 2.08
N ASP A 23 -15.18 -4.92 1.34
CA ASP A 23 -16.35 -4.09 1.65
C ASP A 23 -16.29 -3.45 3.02
N ILE A 24 -15.08 -3.02 3.41
CA ILE A 24 -14.88 -2.32 4.67
C ILE A 24 -15.47 -0.92 4.59
N ASP A 25 -16.11 -0.51 5.67
CA ASP A 25 -16.81 0.75 5.79
C ASP A 25 -16.03 1.65 6.76
N VAL A 26 -15.26 2.58 6.21
CA VAL A 26 -14.35 3.43 6.97
C VAL A 26 -14.56 4.88 6.56
N GLY A 27 -14.80 5.74 7.56
CA GLY A 27 -15.12 7.15 7.35
C GLY A 27 -13.93 8.11 7.44
N SER A 28 -12.73 7.61 7.76
CA SER A 28 -11.55 8.46 7.99
C SER A 28 -10.24 7.74 7.69
N ALA A 29 -9.18 8.50 7.43
CA ALA A 29 -7.84 7.97 7.22
C ALA A 29 -7.32 7.21 8.45
N VAL A 30 -7.65 7.67 9.66
CA VAL A 30 -7.32 6.99 10.92
C VAL A 30 -7.98 5.61 11.00
N SER A 31 -9.24 5.50 10.56
CA SER A 31 -9.94 4.22 10.50
C SER A 31 -9.30 3.27 9.49
N VAL A 32 -8.84 3.76 8.33
CA VAL A 32 -8.09 2.95 7.35
C VAL A 32 -6.80 2.42 7.95
N VAL A 33 -6.00 3.28 8.59
CA VAL A 33 -4.76 2.85 9.26
C VAL A 33 -5.06 1.81 10.33
N SER A 34 -6.12 2.02 11.13
CA SER A 34 -6.51 1.09 12.20
C SER A 34 -6.87 -0.29 11.64
N GLU A 35 -7.65 -0.37 10.55
CA GLU A 35 -8.01 -1.62 9.89
C GLU A 35 -6.78 -2.32 9.27
N ALA A 36 -5.94 -1.56 8.56
CA ALA A 36 -4.70 -2.09 8.00
C ALA A 36 -3.79 -2.67 9.10
N MET A 37 -3.62 -1.95 10.21
CA MET A 37 -2.81 -2.38 11.34
C MET A 37 -3.38 -3.59 12.07
N LEU A 38 -4.72 -3.70 12.20
CA LEU A 38 -5.37 -4.86 12.79
C LEU A 38 -5.02 -6.14 12.02
N MET A 39 -4.97 -6.06 10.69
CA MET A 39 -4.59 -7.19 9.84
C MET A 39 -3.08 -7.43 9.86
N LEU A 40 -2.25 -6.39 9.75
CA LEU A 40 -0.79 -6.51 9.78
C LEU A 40 -0.29 -7.12 11.10
N ARG A 41 -0.92 -6.81 12.24
CA ARG A 41 -0.57 -7.42 13.53
C ARG A 41 -0.80 -8.94 13.58
N ARG A 42 -1.66 -9.49 12.71
CA ARG A 42 -1.87 -10.94 12.60
C ARG A 42 -0.75 -11.66 11.88
N LEU A 43 0.13 -10.92 11.18
CA LEU A 43 1.25 -11.46 10.41
C LEU A 43 2.48 -11.80 11.26
N GLN A 44 2.37 -11.69 12.59
CA GLN A 44 3.43 -12.04 13.55
C GLN A 44 4.76 -11.28 13.28
N LEU A 45 4.66 -10.05 12.78
CA LEU A 45 5.82 -9.19 12.60
C LEU A 45 6.45 -8.81 13.95
N PRO A 46 7.77 -8.55 14.01
CA PRO A 46 8.41 -8.02 15.20
C PRO A 46 7.73 -6.73 15.66
N GLN A 47 7.57 -6.53 16.97
CA GLN A 47 6.88 -5.34 17.50
C GLN A 47 7.49 -4.02 17.00
N ALA A 48 8.83 -3.95 16.92
CA ALA A 48 9.51 -2.78 16.38
C ALA A 48 9.15 -2.48 14.91
N ALA A 49 8.91 -3.52 14.10
CA ALA A 49 8.41 -3.36 12.73
C ALA A 49 6.95 -2.89 12.73
N VAL A 50 6.12 -3.41 13.64
CA VAL A 50 4.72 -2.97 13.80
C VAL A 50 4.65 -1.48 14.17
N ASP A 51 5.48 -1.03 15.11
CA ASP A 51 5.54 0.39 15.53
C ASP A 51 6.01 1.30 14.38
N GLU A 52 7.00 0.85 13.60
CA GLU A 52 7.47 1.55 12.40
C GLU A 52 6.38 1.64 11.32
N LEU A 53 5.64 0.55 11.09
CA LEU A 53 4.53 0.50 10.13
C LEU A 53 3.38 1.43 10.53
N GLU A 54 3.01 1.44 11.82
CA GLU A 54 1.96 2.31 12.34
C GLU A 54 2.33 3.78 12.15
N ARG A 55 3.58 4.14 12.44
CA ARG A 55 4.10 5.48 12.19
C ARG A 55 4.09 5.81 10.70
N ALA A 56 4.61 4.93 9.84
CA ALA A 56 4.67 5.15 8.40
C ALA A 56 3.28 5.31 7.77
N LEU A 57 2.31 4.50 8.17
CA LEU A 57 0.92 4.61 7.72
C LEU A 57 0.25 5.87 8.26
N GLY A 58 0.50 6.23 9.52
CA GLY A 58 0.03 7.46 10.14
C GLY A 58 0.56 8.71 9.44
N ASP A 59 1.86 8.75 9.14
CA ASP A 59 2.51 9.85 8.41
C ASP A 59 1.93 9.99 7.00
N ARG A 60 1.65 8.87 6.31
CA ARG A 60 1.03 8.86 4.98
C ARG A 60 -0.44 9.30 4.99
N ALA A 61 -1.18 8.95 6.04
CA ALA A 61 -2.56 9.35 6.25
C ALA A 61 -2.69 10.82 6.70
N GLY A 62 -1.74 11.32 7.48
CA GLY A 62 -1.68 12.70 7.99
C GLY A 62 -1.02 13.69 7.04
N GLY A 63 -0.21 13.22 6.09
CA GLY A 63 0.54 14.00 5.11
C GLY A 63 -0.30 14.75 4.06
N ALA A 64 -1.62 14.90 4.25
CA ALA A 64 -2.48 15.80 3.47
C ALA A 64 -2.11 17.29 3.63
N GLY A 65 -1.08 17.62 4.42
CA GLY A 65 -0.40 18.91 4.43
C GLY A 65 0.81 18.87 5.35
N VAL A 66 1.85 19.63 5.02
CA VAL A 66 3.17 19.74 5.70
C VAL A 66 4.23 18.80 5.14
N GLY A 67 4.88 19.27 4.07
CA GLY A 67 6.21 18.80 3.72
C GLY A 67 7.22 19.13 4.82
N ASN A 68 7.98 18.13 5.25
CA ASN A 68 9.41 18.18 5.57
C ASN A 68 9.83 16.90 6.30
N ALA A 69 10.48 15.99 5.58
CA ALA A 69 11.55 15.15 6.10
C ALA A 69 12.33 14.62 4.90
N GLY A 70 13.61 14.96 4.83
CA GLY A 70 14.51 14.63 3.73
C GLY A 70 14.71 13.12 3.60
N ASP A 71 13.92 12.51 2.73
CA ASP A 71 14.41 11.67 1.64
C ASP A 71 13.23 11.57 0.67
N ALA A 72 13.03 12.63 -0.11
CA ALA A 72 12.05 12.60 -1.18
C ALA A 72 12.57 11.57 -2.19
N VAL A 73 12.09 10.32 -2.06
CA VAL A 73 11.93 9.46 -3.23
C VAL A 73 11.08 10.30 -4.16
N SER A 74 11.75 10.97 -5.09
CA SER A 74 11.14 11.69 -6.19
C SER A 74 10.17 10.71 -6.80
N ALA A 75 8.87 10.92 -6.57
CA ALA A 75 7.86 10.29 -7.40
C ALA A 75 8.21 10.80 -8.79
N THR A 76 8.89 9.97 -9.58
CA THR A 76 9.30 10.33 -10.93
C THR A 76 8.04 10.83 -11.61
N PRO A 77 7.95 12.09 -12.02
CA PRO A 77 6.77 12.59 -12.68
C PRO A 77 6.64 11.78 -13.96
N CYS A 78 5.72 10.82 -13.96
CA CYS A 78 5.38 10.08 -15.15
C CYS A 78 4.65 11.10 -16.03
N SER A 79 5.38 11.71 -16.96
CA SER A 79 4.87 12.74 -17.87
C SER A 79 3.82 12.22 -18.86
N ASP A 80 3.51 10.93 -18.80
CA ASP A 80 2.54 10.22 -19.65
C ASP A 80 1.25 9.84 -18.88
N VAL A 81 0.97 10.48 -17.73
CA VAL A 81 -0.24 10.21 -16.95
C VAL A 81 -1.45 10.76 -17.68
N LEU A 82 -2.25 9.84 -18.25
CA LEU A 82 -3.63 10.14 -18.67
C LEU A 82 -4.36 10.75 -17.46
N GLN A 83 -5.03 11.89 -17.68
CA GLN A 83 -5.84 12.48 -16.62
C GLN A 83 -6.95 11.49 -16.22
N PRO A 84 -7.15 11.25 -14.91
CA PRO A 84 -8.24 10.40 -14.46
C PRO A 84 -9.57 10.95 -14.96
N LEU A 85 -10.43 10.06 -15.47
CA LEU A 85 -11.79 10.41 -15.85
C LEU A 85 -12.63 10.68 -14.60
N LYS A 86 -13.77 11.34 -14.80
CA LYS A 86 -14.66 11.83 -13.73
C LYS A 86 -15.15 10.74 -12.77
N ASP A 87 -15.16 9.49 -13.22
CA ASP A 87 -15.66 8.33 -12.45
C ASP A 87 -14.54 7.32 -12.13
N ASP A 88 -13.28 7.68 -12.36
CA ASP A 88 -12.14 6.80 -12.06
C ASP A 88 -11.95 6.66 -10.55
N GLU A 89 -11.73 5.42 -10.12
CA GLU A 89 -11.39 5.08 -8.75
C GLU A 89 -9.90 4.69 -8.67
N ALA A 90 -9.22 5.16 -7.63
CA ALA A 90 -7.81 4.89 -7.42
C ALA A 90 -7.57 3.56 -6.68
N CYS A 91 -6.49 2.90 -7.06
CA CYS A 91 -5.85 1.82 -6.31
C CYS A 91 -4.51 2.34 -5.76
N HIS A 92 -4.36 2.38 -4.44
CA HIS A 92 -3.08 2.74 -3.81
C HIS A 92 -2.29 1.48 -3.48
N VAL A 93 -1.01 1.49 -3.84
CA VAL A 93 -0.05 0.46 -3.43
C VAL A 93 1.03 1.14 -2.59
N LEU A 94 1.07 0.81 -1.30
CA LEU A 94 2.05 1.30 -0.35
C LEU A 94 3.10 0.20 -0.13
N ALA A 95 4.36 0.49 -0.43
CA ALA A 95 5.49 -0.37 -0.10
C ALA A 95 6.24 0.21 1.09
N ILE A 96 6.34 -0.54 2.18
CA ILE A 96 7.01 -0.12 3.42
C ILE A 96 8.09 -1.14 3.76
N SER A 97 9.35 -0.74 3.63
CA SER A 97 10.46 -1.53 4.15
C SER A 97 10.64 -1.28 5.65
N SER A 98 11.08 -2.31 6.37
CA SER A 98 11.47 -2.19 7.78
C SER A 98 12.75 -2.98 8.04
N SER A 99 13.75 -2.32 8.60
CA SER A 99 15.02 -2.95 9.00
C SER A 99 14.87 -3.90 10.21
N HIS A 100 13.72 -3.85 10.88
CA HIS A 100 13.38 -4.73 12.00
C HIS A 100 12.85 -6.09 11.55
N ILE A 101 12.52 -6.24 10.26
CA ILE A 101 12.10 -7.53 9.69
C ILE A 101 13.36 -8.31 9.29
N PRO A 102 13.52 -9.57 9.76
CA PRO A 102 14.66 -10.38 9.36
C PRO A 102 14.71 -10.54 7.83
N PRO A 103 15.89 -10.45 7.18
CA PRO A 103 16.02 -10.59 5.72
C PRO A 103 15.50 -11.91 5.15
N THR A 104 15.40 -12.95 5.99
CA THR A 104 14.86 -14.26 5.62
C THR A 104 13.33 -14.33 5.68
N THR A 105 12.67 -13.29 6.17
CA THR A 105 11.21 -13.23 6.28
C THR A 105 10.63 -12.91 4.90
N PRO A 106 9.65 -13.69 4.41
CA PRO A 106 9.01 -13.37 3.13
C PRO A 106 8.30 -12.02 3.21
N MET A 107 8.24 -11.32 2.07
CA MET A 107 7.39 -10.15 1.92
C MET A 107 5.94 -10.53 2.23
N THR A 108 5.27 -9.65 2.95
CA THR A 108 3.88 -9.83 3.36
C THR A 108 3.10 -8.56 3.10
N GLY A 109 1.81 -8.57 3.37
CA GLY A 109 0.99 -7.39 3.14
C GLY A 109 -0.47 -7.64 3.36
N VAL A 110 -1.25 -6.58 3.18
CA VAL A 110 -2.70 -6.61 3.30
C VAL A 110 -3.34 -5.93 2.10
N PHE A 111 -4.51 -6.41 1.74
CA PHE A 111 -5.36 -5.86 0.70
C PHE A 111 -6.71 -5.47 1.30
N LEU A 112 -7.12 -4.24 1.03
CA LEU A 112 -8.34 -3.63 1.50
C LEU A 112 -9.17 -3.17 0.29
N ARG A 113 -10.43 -3.60 0.23
CA ARG A 113 -11.45 -3.03 -0.67
C ARG A 113 -12.48 -2.26 0.15
N PHE A 114 -12.63 -0.97 -0.12
CA PHE A 114 -13.62 -0.13 0.55
C PHE A 114 -15.00 -0.28 -0.09
N ARG A 115 -16.05 -0.35 0.76
CA ARG A 115 -17.46 -0.43 0.33
C ARG A 115 -17.87 0.77 -0.51
N SER A 116 -17.37 1.94 -0.15
CA SER A 116 -17.50 3.19 -0.89
C SER A 116 -16.10 3.79 -1.07
N PRO A 117 -15.82 4.48 -2.19
CA PRO A 117 -14.51 5.09 -2.39
C PRO A 117 -14.23 6.12 -1.30
N LEU A 118 -12.98 6.15 -0.84
CA LEU A 118 -12.54 7.15 0.11
C LEU A 118 -12.42 8.49 -0.60
N MET A 119 -13.12 9.48 -0.07
CA MET A 119 -13.11 10.85 -0.60
C MET A 119 -11.95 11.69 -0.05
N PHE A 120 -11.06 11.11 0.75
CA PHE A 120 -9.82 11.74 1.19
C PHE A 120 -8.65 11.14 0.42
N ALA A 121 -7.77 12.01 -0.05
CA ALA A 121 -6.62 11.62 -0.86
C ALA A 121 -5.44 11.23 0.05
N PHE A 122 -4.78 10.12 -0.27
CA PHE A 122 -3.35 10.02 -0.02
C PHE A 122 -2.64 11.01 -0.95
N PRO A 123 -1.47 11.59 -0.58
CA PRO A 123 -0.92 12.81 -1.20
C PRO A 123 -0.44 12.72 -2.68
N SER A 124 -1.04 11.88 -3.52
CA SER A 124 -0.65 11.68 -4.92
C SER A 124 -1.80 11.57 -5.93
N THR A 125 -3.08 11.60 -5.53
CA THR A 125 -4.21 11.39 -6.44
C THR A 125 -5.40 12.32 -6.14
N GLU A 126 -6.05 12.83 -7.18
CA GLU A 126 -7.35 13.53 -7.08
C GLU A 126 -8.54 12.54 -7.11
N ALA A 127 -8.30 11.31 -7.54
CA ALA A 127 -9.32 10.27 -7.68
C ALA A 127 -9.66 9.60 -6.32
N PRO A 128 -10.95 9.31 -6.04
CA PRO A 128 -11.36 8.60 -4.84
C PRO A 128 -10.78 7.19 -4.74
N VAL A 129 -10.32 6.78 -3.55
CA VAL A 129 -9.62 5.50 -3.38
C VAL A 129 -10.58 4.36 -3.11
N ARG A 130 -10.60 3.34 -3.98
CA ARG A 130 -11.39 2.11 -3.79
C ARG A 130 -10.59 0.94 -3.21
N PHE A 131 -9.32 0.87 -3.57
CA PHE A 131 -8.45 -0.24 -3.23
C PHE A 131 -7.18 0.25 -2.56
N LEU A 132 -6.72 -0.47 -1.55
CA LEU A 132 -5.46 -0.22 -0.88
C LEU A 132 -4.69 -1.53 -0.68
N PHE A 133 -3.47 -1.57 -1.19
CA PHE A 133 -2.47 -2.59 -0.90
C PHE A 133 -1.42 -1.98 0.02
N VAL A 134 -1.07 -2.69 1.10
CA VAL A 134 0.07 -2.37 1.94
C VAL A 134 1.01 -3.57 1.90
N LEU A 135 2.19 -3.39 1.30
CA LEU A 135 3.24 -4.38 1.17
C LEU A 135 4.36 -4.06 2.15
N VAL A 136 4.84 -5.09 2.83
CA VAL A 136 5.77 -4.99 3.94
C VAL A 136 6.88 -6.03 3.79
N GLY A 137 8.12 -5.63 4.02
CA GLY A 137 9.25 -6.54 3.91
C GLY A 137 10.59 -5.90 4.29
N PRO A 138 11.69 -6.67 4.25
CA PRO A 138 13.01 -6.18 4.63
C PRO A 138 13.74 -5.45 3.49
N ASP A 139 13.49 -5.81 2.23
CA ASP A 139 14.20 -5.29 1.06
C ASP A 139 13.33 -4.31 0.25
N GLN A 140 13.78 -3.05 0.20
CA GLN A 140 13.09 -1.97 -0.52
C GLN A 140 13.06 -2.19 -2.05
N ALA A 141 14.11 -2.75 -2.65
CA ALA A 141 14.19 -2.94 -4.09
C ALA A 141 13.25 -4.04 -4.57
N GLU A 142 13.19 -5.16 -3.83
CA GLU A 142 12.24 -6.24 -4.09
C GLU A 142 10.80 -5.79 -3.86
N LEU A 143 10.54 -5.04 -2.77
CA LEU A 143 9.23 -4.48 -2.49
C LEU A 143 8.75 -3.51 -3.58
N SER A 144 9.64 -2.66 -4.10
CA SER A 144 9.30 -1.75 -5.21
C SER A 144 8.91 -2.54 -6.46
N THR A 145 9.67 -3.59 -6.80
CA THR A 145 9.38 -4.45 -7.95
C THR A 145 8.04 -5.17 -7.80
N LEU A 146 7.72 -5.62 -6.58
CA LEU A 146 6.45 -6.23 -6.25
C LEU A 146 5.30 -5.22 -6.34
N ALA A 147 5.49 -4.01 -5.81
CA ALA A 147 4.51 -2.94 -5.87
C ALA A 147 4.16 -2.57 -7.31
N ASP A 148 5.16 -2.43 -8.19
CA ASP A 148 4.97 -2.19 -9.62
C ASP A 148 4.19 -3.34 -10.29
N SER A 149 4.45 -4.58 -9.88
CA SER A 149 3.74 -5.76 -10.39
C SER A 149 2.27 -5.79 -9.94
N VAL A 150 2.00 -5.42 -8.68
CA VAL A 150 0.62 -5.29 -8.16
C VAL A 150 -0.11 -4.15 -8.85
N ALA A 151 0.54 -3.00 -9.03
CA ALA A 151 -0.03 -1.88 -9.75
C ALA A 151 -0.34 -2.25 -11.22
N ALA A 152 0.56 -2.99 -11.87
CA ALA A 152 0.32 -3.50 -13.22
C ALA A 152 -0.86 -4.47 -13.29
N LEU A 153 -0.99 -5.39 -12.32
CA LEU A 153 -2.14 -6.30 -12.20
C LEU A 153 -3.45 -5.55 -11.96
N ALA A 154 -3.43 -4.46 -11.19
CA ALA A 154 -4.63 -3.68 -10.90
C ALA A 154 -5.17 -2.92 -12.14
N ILE A 155 -4.39 -2.84 -13.22
CA ILE A 155 -4.75 -2.19 -14.49
C ILE A 155 -5.17 -3.24 -15.55
N ASP A 156 -4.98 -4.53 -15.28
CA ASP A 156 -5.34 -5.62 -16.19
C ASP A 156 -6.85 -5.93 -16.07
N GLU A 157 -7.60 -5.80 -17.17
CA GLU A 157 -9.05 -6.05 -17.26
C GLU A 157 -9.41 -7.52 -17.55
#